data_AF-A0A4Q2V900-F1
#
_entry.id   AF-A0A4Q2V900-F1
#
_cell.length_a   1.000
_cell.length_b   1.000
_cell.length_c   1.000
_cell.angle_alpha   90.00
_cell.angle_beta   90.00
_cell.angle_gamma   90.00
#
_symmetry.space_group_name_H-M   'P 1'
#
loop_
_entity.id
_entity.type
_entity.pdbx_description
1 polymer ?
#
loop_
_entity_poly.entity_id
_entity_poly.type
_entity_poly.pdbx_seq_one_letter_code
_entity_poly.pdbx_strand_id
1 'polypeptide(L)'
;MDEIYGGSAVTLVAASSSSAKYGFLKERGIQYIPVSRPPHLAGSLTSTRPPAKVFLSAEWDKKKDELDGPWSKRGWTMQEGLLPRRLLHYTSSQMIWKCCEEESFERGVTKRLEDEMTKFSAHSHDVAFGSGWLWNWETFMKFKRFPDYIPSHLDYPLLSDPETFRLWYDLVEEYAQRKFTNVKDRLPAISGLAKIFGSTIRIQEYSKEYAAGLWKADLIRGLLWHVEGAKLITRPPSDKTQAIDTAIPSWSWASVGCTIVRNRHKDNTEFQALALVEDVQVDLVDKKHPFGLVKGGSVKISGPIKKLPRLYHEEWRSTDAAISELERHISEVIENESLGGVEHKYSSPPWGHFAALQMLGDMHSLDLLVLETTGDVINGINVYRRVGILTLQRLSEGDRASPDLIAGLKEIENSRTARLGPKEESTKLQMASKHIVMELGERWNPETVIII
;
A
#
# COMPACT_ATOMS: atom_id res chain seq x y z
N MET A 1 14.87 9.27 -14.05
CA MET A 1 13.60 8.74 -14.64
C MET A 1 12.55 9.83 -14.69
N ASP A 2 12.41 10.58 -13.60
CA ASP A 2 11.83 11.92 -13.55
C ASP A 2 12.23 12.83 -14.72
N GLU A 3 13.53 12.94 -15.05
CA GLU A 3 13.98 13.77 -16.18
C GLU A 3 13.53 13.21 -17.55
N ILE A 4 13.46 11.88 -17.68
CA ILE A 4 13.12 11.21 -18.94
C ILE A 4 11.60 11.27 -19.17
N TYR A 5 10.82 10.69 -18.25
CA TYR A 5 9.37 10.62 -18.41
C TYR A 5 8.70 11.96 -18.07
N GLY A 6 9.14 12.65 -17.03
CA GLY A 6 8.64 13.99 -16.68
C GLY A 6 9.04 15.06 -17.69
N GLY A 7 10.18 14.89 -18.38
CA GLY A 7 10.63 15.76 -19.48
C GLY A 7 10.08 15.38 -20.87
N SER A 8 9.37 14.25 -20.99
CA SER A 8 8.82 13.80 -22.28
C SER A 8 7.70 14.72 -22.77
N ALA A 9 7.64 14.95 -24.09
CA ALA A 9 6.53 15.69 -24.71
C ALA A 9 5.22 14.89 -24.66
N VAL A 10 5.31 13.58 -24.94
CA VAL A 10 4.26 12.58 -24.86
C VAL A 10 4.93 11.24 -24.53
N THR A 11 4.32 10.45 -23.65
CA THR A 11 4.72 9.05 -23.40
C THR A 11 3.70 8.10 -24.04
N LEU A 12 4.21 7.15 -24.83
CA LEU A 12 3.39 6.11 -25.46
C LEU A 12 3.27 4.92 -24.50
N VAL A 13 2.04 4.55 -24.15
CA VAL A 13 1.76 3.45 -23.23
C VAL A 13 1.17 2.28 -24.01
N ALA A 14 1.96 1.23 -24.20
CA ALA A 14 1.52 -0.03 -24.79
C ALA A 14 0.74 -0.87 -23.74
N ALA A 15 -0.43 -0.37 -23.30
CA ALA A 15 -1.18 -0.92 -22.18
C ALA A 15 -1.62 -2.38 -22.37
N SER A 16 -1.89 -2.78 -23.62
CA SER A 16 -2.33 -4.13 -23.97
C SER A 16 -1.20 -5.16 -24.15
N SER A 17 0.07 -4.74 -24.11
CA SER A 17 1.23 -5.63 -24.32
C SER A 17 1.86 -6.09 -23.00
N SER A 18 2.22 -7.37 -22.95
CA SER A 18 2.89 -7.99 -21.79
C SER A 18 4.40 -7.76 -21.75
N SER A 19 5.02 -7.38 -22.87
CA SER A 19 6.46 -7.17 -22.96
C SER A 19 6.81 -6.34 -24.19
N ALA A 20 7.97 -5.67 -24.14
CA ALA A 20 8.56 -5.00 -25.32
C ALA A 20 8.84 -5.98 -26.48
N LYS A 21 8.85 -7.29 -26.23
CA LYS A 21 9.01 -8.33 -27.26
C LYS A 21 7.74 -8.57 -28.09
N TYR A 22 6.58 -8.10 -27.62
CA TYR A 22 5.30 -8.35 -28.28
C TYR A 22 4.71 -7.04 -28.82
N GLY A 23 4.15 -7.12 -30.04
CA GLY A 23 3.43 -6.01 -30.64
C GLY A 23 2.13 -5.68 -29.90
N PHE A 24 1.80 -4.39 -29.82
CA PHE A 24 0.56 -3.87 -29.22
C PHE A 24 -0.47 -3.41 -30.27
N LEU A 25 -0.05 -3.20 -31.52
CA LEU A 25 -0.92 -2.86 -32.65
C LEU A 25 -1.52 -4.12 -33.26
N LYS A 26 -2.54 -4.67 -32.61
CA LYS A 26 -3.29 -5.83 -33.11
C LYS A 26 -4.50 -5.36 -33.91
N GLU A 27 -4.87 -6.13 -34.94
CA GLU A 27 -6.12 -5.89 -35.66
C GLU A 27 -7.30 -6.02 -34.68
N ARG A 28 -8.15 -4.99 -34.64
CA ARG A 28 -9.31 -4.96 -33.76
C ARG A 28 -10.53 -5.45 -34.52
N GLY A 29 -11.36 -6.27 -33.88
CA GLY A 29 -12.64 -6.70 -34.43
C GLY A 29 -13.61 -5.52 -34.50
N ILE A 30 -13.60 -4.80 -35.61
CA ILE A 30 -14.46 -3.63 -35.82
C ILE A 30 -15.90 -4.12 -36.02
N GLN A 31 -16.78 -3.80 -35.07
CA GLN A 31 -18.22 -4.05 -35.20
C GLN A 31 -18.89 -2.86 -35.89
N TYR A 32 -19.84 -3.13 -36.78
CA TYR A 32 -20.64 -2.08 -37.42
C TYR A 32 -22.07 -2.51 -37.67
N ILE A 33 -22.97 -1.53 -37.66
CA ILE A 33 -24.37 -1.67 -38.06
C ILE A 33 -24.51 -1.09 -39.48
N PRO A 34 -25.00 -1.85 -40.47
CA PRO A 34 -25.32 -1.32 -41.78
C PRO A 34 -26.58 -0.44 -41.69
N VAL A 35 -26.50 0.77 -42.22
CA VAL A 35 -27.61 1.72 -42.29
C VAL A 35 -27.96 1.97 -43.75
N SER A 36 -29.18 1.58 -44.12
CA SER A 36 -29.75 1.86 -45.43
C SER A 36 -29.94 3.37 -45.59
N ARG A 37 -29.38 3.93 -46.66
CA ARG A 37 -29.64 5.33 -47.03
C ARG A 37 -30.94 5.40 -47.82
N PRO A 38 -31.82 6.38 -47.58
CA PRO A 38 -32.98 6.57 -48.44
C PRO A 38 -32.51 6.84 -49.88
N PRO A 39 -33.18 6.29 -50.90
CA PRO A 39 -32.86 6.59 -52.29
C PRO A 39 -33.01 8.09 -52.51
N HIS A 40 -31.99 8.74 -53.09
CA HIS A 40 -32.12 10.14 -53.50
C HIS A 40 -33.27 10.27 -54.51
N LEU A 41 -34.18 11.20 -54.26
CA LEU A 41 -35.13 11.75 -55.24
C LEU A 41 -34.37 12.55 -56.31
N ALA A 42 -33.50 11.90 -57.08
CA ALA A 42 -32.89 12.43 -58.29
C ALA A 42 -32.24 11.31 -59.11
N GLY A 43 -33.06 10.63 -59.91
CA GLY A 43 -32.76 10.32 -61.32
C GLY A 43 -31.56 9.47 -61.73
N SER A 44 -30.74 8.90 -60.82
CA SER A 44 -29.59 8.08 -61.23
C SER A 44 -29.80 6.60 -60.93
N LEU A 45 -30.53 5.91 -61.81
CA LEU A 45 -30.49 4.46 -61.94
C LEU A 45 -29.06 4.08 -62.40
N THR A 46 -28.24 3.50 -61.51
CA THR A 46 -27.14 2.53 -61.78
C THR A 46 -26.01 2.50 -60.74
N SER A 47 -26.06 3.25 -59.63
CA SER A 47 -25.08 3.08 -58.54
C SER A 47 -25.78 2.74 -57.23
N THR A 48 -25.95 1.45 -56.93
CA THR A 48 -26.24 0.97 -55.58
C THR A 48 -25.06 1.31 -54.67
N ARG A 49 -25.05 2.53 -54.12
CA ARG A 49 -24.05 2.93 -53.13
C ARG A 49 -24.12 1.93 -51.97
N PRO A 50 -22.98 1.40 -51.49
CA PRO A 50 -22.99 0.49 -50.35
C PRO A 50 -23.67 1.17 -49.15
N PRO A 51 -24.38 0.40 -48.30
CA PRO A 51 -25.01 0.94 -47.10
C PRO A 51 -23.96 1.68 -46.26
N ALA A 52 -24.39 2.77 -45.61
CA ALA A 52 -23.53 3.44 -44.65
C ALA A 52 -23.20 2.46 -43.52
N LYS A 53 -21.99 2.52 -42.98
CA LYS A 53 -21.60 1.72 -41.82
C LYS A 53 -21.52 2.64 -40.62
N VAL A 54 -22.27 2.33 -39.57
CA VAL A 54 -22.11 2.95 -38.25
C VAL A 54 -21.23 2.02 -37.43
N PHE A 55 -20.04 2.48 -37.08
CA PHE A 55 -19.10 1.69 -36.28
C PHE A 55 -19.48 1.73 -34.81
N LEU A 56 -19.53 0.56 -34.18
CA LEU A 56 -19.73 0.43 -32.74
C LEU A 56 -18.34 0.41 -32.09
N SER A 57 -18.02 1.46 -31.33
CA SER A 57 -16.81 1.45 -30.51
C SER A 57 -17.10 0.72 -29.21
N ALA A 58 -16.23 -0.21 -28.84
CA ALA A 58 -16.26 -0.82 -27.52
C ALA A 58 -16.02 0.23 -26.44
N GLU A 59 -16.67 0.04 -25.29
CA GLU A 59 -16.36 0.80 -24.09
C GLU A 59 -14.95 0.44 -23.60
N TRP A 60 -14.30 1.37 -22.90
CA TRP A 60 -13.01 1.09 -22.29
C TRP A 60 -13.21 0.22 -21.05
N ASP A 61 -12.68 -1.00 -21.09
CA ASP A 61 -12.55 -1.83 -19.92
C ASP A 61 -11.32 -1.39 -19.11
N LYS A 62 -11.52 -0.32 -18.33
CA LYS A 62 -10.49 0.28 -17.48
C LYS A 62 -9.88 -0.74 -16.50
N LYS A 63 -10.72 -1.65 -15.98
CA LYS A 63 -10.25 -2.70 -15.09
C LYS A 63 -9.25 -3.60 -15.80
N LYS A 64 -9.58 -4.07 -17.00
CA LYS A 64 -8.71 -4.98 -17.76
C LYS A 64 -7.45 -4.31 -18.29
N ASP A 65 -7.53 -3.07 -18.75
CA ASP A 65 -6.42 -2.43 -19.48
C ASP A 65 -5.51 -1.55 -18.58
N GLU A 66 -6.05 -0.91 -17.53
CA GLU A 66 -5.29 0.02 -16.67
C GLU A 66 -5.08 -0.51 -15.25
N LEU A 67 -6.06 -1.17 -14.63
CA LEU A 67 -5.90 -1.67 -13.25
C LEU A 67 -5.21 -3.04 -13.24
N ASP A 68 -5.79 -4.02 -13.93
CA ASP A 68 -5.32 -5.41 -14.01
C ASP A 68 -4.51 -5.70 -15.28
N GLY A 69 -4.20 -4.65 -16.04
CA GLY A 69 -3.49 -4.73 -17.31
C GLY A 69 -2.06 -5.28 -17.19
N PRO A 70 -1.51 -5.83 -18.28
CA PRO A 70 -0.15 -6.33 -18.29
C PRO A 70 0.90 -5.23 -18.05
N TRP A 71 0.62 -4.00 -18.49
CA TRP A 71 1.48 -2.85 -18.27
C TRP A 71 1.46 -2.39 -16.80
N SER A 72 0.29 -2.20 -16.19
CA SER A 72 0.16 -1.67 -14.83
C SER A 72 0.76 -2.59 -13.76
N LYS A 73 0.81 -3.89 -14.03
CA LYS A 73 1.41 -4.88 -13.12
C LYS A 73 2.94 -4.83 -13.06
N ARG A 74 3.63 -4.04 -13.87
CA ARG A 74 5.11 -3.98 -13.87
C ARG A 74 5.60 -2.86 -12.95
N GLY A 75 6.71 -3.08 -12.24
CA GLY A 75 7.24 -2.13 -11.27
C GLY A 75 7.47 -0.72 -11.81
N TRP A 76 8.31 -0.61 -12.86
CA TRP A 76 8.68 0.66 -13.48
C TRP A 76 7.51 1.48 -14.03
N THR A 77 6.39 0.84 -14.36
CA THR A 77 5.32 1.48 -15.15
C THR A 77 4.49 2.48 -14.34
N MET A 78 4.60 2.49 -13.02
CA MET A 78 3.94 3.54 -12.22
C MET A 78 4.55 4.91 -12.50
N GLN A 79 5.89 4.97 -12.55
CA GLN A 79 6.60 6.18 -12.95
C GLN A 79 6.32 6.55 -14.41
N GLU A 80 6.22 5.56 -15.31
CA GLU A 80 5.85 5.78 -16.72
C GLU A 80 4.45 6.38 -16.87
N GLY A 81 3.51 6.02 -15.98
CA GLY A 81 2.15 6.54 -16.00
C GLY A 81 1.96 7.87 -15.28
N LEU A 82 2.75 8.15 -14.23
CA LEU A 82 2.53 9.29 -13.35
C LEU A 82 3.46 10.48 -13.59
N LEU A 83 4.66 10.27 -14.14
CA LEU A 83 5.60 11.36 -14.40
C LEU A 83 5.26 12.20 -15.64
N PRO A 84 4.90 11.61 -16.81
CA PRO A 84 4.63 12.37 -18.02
C PRO A 84 3.44 13.32 -17.88
N ARG A 85 3.44 14.42 -18.64
CA ARG A 85 2.29 15.35 -18.71
C ARG A 85 1.19 14.88 -19.66
N ARG A 86 1.55 14.03 -20.62
CA ARG A 86 0.67 13.56 -21.69
C ARG A 86 0.99 12.10 -21.98
N LEU A 87 -0.06 11.28 -21.99
CA LEU A 87 0.01 9.85 -22.23
C LEU A 87 -0.89 9.52 -23.42
N LEU A 88 -0.38 8.67 -24.31
CA LEU A 88 -1.19 8.05 -25.35
C LEU A 88 -1.21 6.53 -25.10
N HIS A 89 -2.33 6.05 -24.57
CA HIS A 89 -2.56 4.66 -24.26
C HIS A 89 -3.06 3.91 -25.49
N TYR A 90 -2.40 2.81 -25.80
CA TYR A 90 -2.85 1.79 -26.73
C TYR A 90 -3.42 0.62 -25.92
N THR A 91 -4.74 0.63 -25.73
CA THR A 91 -5.41 -0.42 -24.96
C THR A 91 -5.82 -1.60 -25.85
N SER A 92 -6.50 -2.59 -25.29
CA SER A 92 -7.01 -3.72 -26.08
C SER A 92 -8.23 -3.35 -26.93
N SER A 93 -8.94 -2.27 -26.58
CA SER A 93 -10.16 -1.83 -27.27
C SER A 93 -9.99 -0.50 -28.01
N GLN A 94 -9.32 0.50 -27.43
CA GLN A 94 -9.23 1.84 -28.00
C GLN A 94 -7.92 2.57 -27.70
N MET A 95 -7.65 3.62 -28.48
CA MET A 95 -6.64 4.62 -28.13
C MET A 95 -7.23 5.64 -27.17
N ILE A 96 -6.45 6.00 -26.15
CA ILE A 96 -6.87 6.96 -25.12
C ILE A 96 -5.75 7.97 -24.92
N TRP A 97 -6.10 9.25 -25.04
CA TRP A 97 -5.25 10.37 -24.68
C TRP A 97 -5.56 10.79 -23.24
N LYS A 98 -4.53 10.94 -22.41
CA LYS A 98 -4.67 11.39 -21.01
C LYS A 98 -3.67 12.49 -20.73
N CYS A 99 -4.12 13.62 -20.18
CA CYS A 99 -3.29 14.72 -19.72
C CYS A 99 -3.83 15.34 -18.42
N CYS A 100 -3.24 16.44 -17.96
CA CYS A 100 -3.67 17.14 -16.74
C CYS A 100 -4.97 17.96 -16.89
N GLU A 101 -5.55 18.02 -18.09
CA GLU A 101 -6.79 18.77 -18.38
C GLU A 101 -7.95 17.87 -18.82
N GLU A 102 -7.67 16.81 -19.58
CA GLU A 102 -8.70 15.94 -20.13
C GLU A 102 -8.23 14.49 -20.37
N GLU A 103 -9.22 13.61 -20.51
CA GLU A 103 -9.09 12.25 -21.03
C GLU A 103 -9.97 12.11 -22.27
N SER A 104 -9.34 11.91 -23.43
CA SER A 104 -9.98 11.86 -24.74
C SER A 104 -9.88 10.44 -25.33
N PHE A 105 -11.00 9.93 -25.83
CA PHE A 105 -11.16 8.55 -26.25
C PHE A 105 -11.35 8.48 -27.77
N GLU A 106 -10.78 7.46 -28.42
CA GLU A 106 -10.94 7.21 -29.87
C GLU A 106 -12.41 7.16 -30.30
N ARG A 107 -13.31 6.75 -29.40
CA ARG A 107 -14.77 6.72 -29.62
C ARG A 107 -15.43 8.10 -29.70
N GLY A 108 -14.68 9.19 -29.63
CA GLY A 108 -15.18 10.57 -29.70
C GLY A 108 -15.77 11.09 -28.40
N VAL A 109 -15.47 10.45 -27.26
CA VAL A 109 -15.82 10.96 -25.93
C VAL A 109 -14.63 11.67 -25.34
N THR A 110 -14.85 12.82 -24.72
CA THR A 110 -13.84 13.55 -23.96
C THR A 110 -14.38 13.81 -22.57
N LYS A 111 -13.59 13.52 -21.56
CA LYS A 111 -13.86 13.86 -20.16
C LYS A 111 -12.92 14.98 -19.76
N ARG A 112 -13.46 16.13 -19.40
CA ARG A 112 -12.65 17.22 -18.82
C ARG A 112 -12.52 17.00 -17.32
N LEU A 113 -11.33 17.26 -16.81
CA LEU A 113 -11.06 17.05 -15.40
C LEU A 113 -11.84 18.04 -14.54
N GLU A 114 -12.00 19.29 -14.97
CA GLU A 114 -12.82 20.30 -14.27
C GLU A 114 -14.28 19.86 -14.08
N ASP A 115 -14.85 19.16 -15.07
CA ASP A 115 -16.22 18.64 -14.98
C ASP A 115 -16.31 17.54 -13.93
N GLU A 116 -15.31 16.65 -13.87
CA GLU A 116 -15.22 15.61 -12.85
C GLU A 116 -15.05 16.23 -11.46
N MET A 117 -14.19 17.25 -11.32
CA MET A 117 -14.00 17.99 -10.06
C MET A 117 -15.32 18.54 -9.54
N THR A 118 -16.08 19.21 -10.42
CA THR A 118 -17.35 19.82 -10.08
C THR A 118 -18.38 18.79 -9.63
N LYS A 119 -18.42 17.62 -10.27
CA LYS A 119 -19.30 16.51 -9.86
C LYS A 119 -18.96 15.99 -8.46
N PHE A 120 -17.68 15.83 -8.14
CA PHE A 120 -17.25 15.33 -6.84
C PHE A 120 -17.41 16.37 -5.73
N SER A 121 -17.09 17.65 -5.99
CA SER A 121 -17.27 18.73 -5.01
C SER A 121 -18.74 19.00 -4.71
N ALA A 122 -19.65 18.82 -5.67
CA ALA A 122 -21.09 18.97 -5.44
C ALA A 122 -21.67 17.99 -4.40
N HIS A 123 -20.97 16.87 -4.13
CA HIS A 123 -21.37 15.88 -3.12
C HIS A 123 -20.60 16.05 -1.80
N SER A 124 -19.72 17.04 -1.68
CA SER A 124 -18.92 17.28 -0.49
C SER A 124 -19.28 18.63 0.13
N HIS A 125 -19.73 18.60 1.39
CA HIS A 125 -20.02 19.82 2.15
C HIS A 125 -18.76 20.54 2.66
N ASP A 126 -17.56 20.00 2.40
CA ASP A 126 -16.32 20.50 2.97
C ASP A 126 -15.22 20.57 1.90
N VAL A 127 -14.72 21.78 1.64
CA VAL A 127 -13.70 22.08 0.61
C VAL A 127 -12.31 22.23 1.25
N ALA A 128 -12.19 21.98 2.56
CA ALA A 128 -10.93 22.10 3.28
C ALA A 128 -9.93 21.00 2.90
N PHE A 129 -8.64 21.29 3.13
CA PHE A 129 -7.56 20.30 3.12
C PHE A 129 -7.92 19.17 4.10
N GLY A 130 -7.88 17.91 3.66
CA GLY A 130 -8.36 16.76 4.45
C GLY A 130 -9.78 16.29 4.15
N SER A 131 -10.48 16.93 3.22
CA SER A 131 -11.80 16.47 2.77
C SER A 131 -11.69 15.16 1.97
N GLY A 132 -12.43 14.14 2.41
CA GLY A 132 -12.35 12.75 1.90
C GLY A 132 -12.51 12.54 0.38
N TRP A 133 -13.00 13.55 -0.36
CA TRP A 133 -13.30 13.42 -1.79
C TRP A 133 -12.06 13.35 -2.68
N LEU A 134 -10.96 14.04 -2.37
CA LEU A 134 -9.71 13.93 -3.15
C LEU A 134 -9.16 12.51 -3.14
N TRP A 135 -9.35 11.80 -2.04
CA TRP A 135 -8.88 10.42 -1.87
C TRP A 135 -9.71 9.39 -2.63
N ASN A 136 -10.88 9.78 -3.14
CA ASN A 136 -11.70 8.96 -4.02
C ASN A 136 -11.27 9.05 -5.49
N TRP A 137 -10.34 9.95 -5.83
CA TRP A 137 -9.87 10.10 -7.19
C TRP A 137 -8.94 8.99 -7.65
N GLU A 138 -8.68 8.95 -8.95
CA GLU A 138 -7.63 8.13 -9.52
C GLU A 138 -6.25 8.62 -9.06
N THR A 139 -5.32 7.70 -8.81
CA THR A 139 -3.94 7.99 -8.38
C THR A 139 -3.23 8.98 -9.31
N PHE A 140 -3.48 8.88 -10.63
CA PHE A 140 -2.98 9.86 -11.60
C PHE A 140 -3.39 11.28 -11.23
N MET A 141 -4.68 11.50 -10.96
CA MET A 141 -5.22 12.81 -10.62
C MET A 141 -4.74 13.30 -9.27
N LYS A 142 -4.78 12.43 -8.25
CA LYS A 142 -4.23 12.73 -6.92
C LYS A 142 -2.81 13.24 -7.06
N PHE A 143 -1.93 12.49 -7.71
CA PHE A 143 -0.52 12.84 -7.84
C PHE A 143 -0.29 14.13 -8.65
N LYS A 144 -0.99 14.31 -9.78
CA LYS A 144 -0.80 15.48 -10.65
C LYS A 144 -1.29 16.79 -10.04
N ARG A 145 -2.37 16.73 -9.26
CA ARG A 145 -3.01 17.91 -8.68
C ARG A 145 -2.63 18.16 -7.23
N PHE A 146 -1.99 17.20 -6.56
CA PHE A 146 -1.55 17.36 -5.17
C PHE A 146 -0.86 18.69 -4.85
N PRO A 147 0.08 19.21 -5.68
CA PRO A 147 0.69 20.51 -5.41
C PRO A 147 -0.29 21.68 -5.42
N ASP A 148 -1.34 21.61 -6.24
CA ASP A 148 -2.36 22.68 -6.36
C ASP A 148 -3.19 22.81 -5.06
N TYR A 149 -3.25 21.75 -4.26
CA TYR A 149 -4.06 21.69 -3.03
C TYR A 149 -3.30 22.03 -1.76
N ILE A 150 -1.96 22.09 -1.78
CA ILE A 150 -1.18 22.49 -0.62
C ILE A 150 -1.34 24.01 -0.44
N PRO A 151 -2.02 24.49 0.62
CA PRO A 151 -2.32 25.90 0.76
C PRO A 151 -1.02 26.71 0.78
N SER A 152 -0.91 27.66 -0.15
CA SER A 152 0.31 28.45 -0.35
C SER A 152 0.66 29.36 0.84
N HIS A 153 -0.32 29.65 1.69
CA HIS A 153 -0.33 30.63 2.77
C HIS A 153 -0.33 30.01 4.18
N LEU A 154 -0.24 28.68 4.31
CA LEU A 154 -0.04 28.06 5.62
C LEU A 154 1.44 28.22 6.02
N ASP A 155 1.71 29.21 6.88
CA ASP A 155 2.98 29.39 7.59
C ASP A 155 3.19 28.35 8.71
N TYR A 156 2.25 27.41 8.88
CA TYR A 156 2.36 26.31 9.83
C TYR A 156 3.24 25.18 9.26
N PRO A 157 4.10 24.54 10.07
CA PRO A 157 4.81 23.35 9.61
C PRO A 157 3.79 22.26 9.25
N LEU A 158 3.73 21.87 7.97
CA LEU A 158 2.92 20.74 7.46
C LEU A 158 3.23 19.39 8.12
N LEU A 159 4.17 19.35 9.08
CA LEU A 159 4.45 18.20 9.94
C LEU A 159 3.22 17.77 10.75
N SER A 160 2.30 18.69 11.04
CA SER A 160 1.08 18.40 11.80
C SER A 160 -0.11 18.03 10.91
N ASP A 161 0.04 18.08 9.59
CA ASP A 161 -1.06 17.80 8.67
C ASP A 161 -1.00 16.34 8.18
N PRO A 162 -1.88 15.46 8.69
CA PRO A 162 -1.84 14.02 8.47
C PRO A 162 -1.98 13.63 7.00
N GLU A 163 -2.55 14.52 6.21
CA GLU A 163 -2.86 14.34 4.80
C GLU A 163 -1.64 14.56 3.91
N THR A 164 -0.60 15.21 4.45
CA THR A 164 0.67 15.46 3.75
C THR A 164 1.27 14.16 3.23
N PHE A 165 1.33 13.12 4.08
CA PHE A 165 1.93 11.82 3.73
C PHE A 165 0.94 10.78 3.23
N ARG A 166 -0.37 11.05 3.32
CA ARG A 166 -1.42 10.14 2.84
C ARG A 166 -1.26 9.79 1.36
N LEU A 167 -0.95 10.77 0.52
CA LEU A 167 -0.66 10.53 -0.90
C LEU A 167 0.51 9.55 -1.09
N TRP A 168 1.58 9.72 -0.31
CA TRP A 168 2.72 8.81 -0.39
C TRP A 168 2.33 7.38 -0.04
N TYR A 169 1.54 7.17 1.01
CA TYR A 169 1.07 5.84 1.36
C TYR A 169 0.13 5.26 0.30
N ASP A 170 -0.81 6.03 -0.25
CA ASP A 170 -1.65 5.60 -1.37
C ASP A 170 -0.81 5.15 -2.58
N LEU A 171 0.25 5.89 -2.92
CA LEU A 171 1.18 5.51 -3.98
C LEU A 171 1.90 4.20 -3.63
N VAL A 172 2.40 4.05 -2.40
CA VAL A 172 3.10 2.85 -1.95
C VAL A 172 2.18 1.63 -1.96
N GLU A 173 0.94 1.75 -1.49
CA GLU A 173 -0.04 0.64 -1.47
C GLU A 173 -0.37 0.13 -2.87
N GLU A 174 -0.53 1.04 -3.85
CA GLU A 174 -0.72 0.67 -5.26
C GLU A 174 0.57 0.10 -5.88
N TYR A 175 1.72 0.67 -5.53
CA TYR A 175 3.01 0.27 -6.08
C TYR A 175 3.48 -1.11 -5.60
N ALA A 176 3.26 -1.44 -4.33
CA ALA A 176 3.85 -2.61 -3.66
C ALA A 176 3.46 -3.96 -4.28
N GLN A 177 2.32 -4.02 -4.97
CA GLN A 177 1.81 -5.23 -5.62
C GLN A 177 2.41 -5.45 -7.03
N ARG A 178 3.10 -4.45 -7.57
CA ARG A 178 3.69 -4.52 -8.91
C ARG A 178 4.83 -5.53 -8.94
N LYS A 179 4.98 -6.19 -10.09
CA LYS A 179 5.92 -7.27 -10.33
C LYS A 179 7.25 -6.74 -10.83
N PHE A 180 8.32 -7.34 -10.33
CA PHE A 180 9.70 -7.03 -10.70
C PHE A 180 10.38 -8.27 -11.27
N THR A 181 11.17 -8.08 -12.33
CA THR A 181 12.11 -9.11 -12.77
C THR A 181 13.31 -9.19 -11.81
N ASN A 182 13.70 -8.06 -11.25
CA ASN A 182 14.73 -7.95 -10.21
C ASN A 182 14.18 -7.15 -9.03
N VAL A 183 14.06 -7.77 -7.85
CA VAL A 183 13.48 -7.15 -6.64
C VAL A 183 14.29 -5.92 -6.20
N LYS A 184 15.59 -5.85 -6.52
CA LYS A 184 16.45 -4.68 -6.27
C LYS A 184 15.93 -3.39 -6.91
N ASP A 185 15.23 -3.51 -8.03
CA ASP A 185 14.69 -2.35 -8.73
C ASP A 185 13.52 -1.70 -8.00
N ARG A 186 13.02 -2.28 -6.89
CA ARG A 186 11.80 -1.81 -6.23
C ARG A 186 11.87 -0.39 -5.70
N LEU A 187 12.94 0.03 -5.02
CA LEU A 187 13.09 1.43 -4.61
C LEU A 187 13.45 2.34 -5.80
N PRO A 188 14.41 1.98 -6.68
CA PRO A 188 14.70 2.75 -7.89
C PRO A 188 13.49 3.03 -8.79
N ALA A 189 12.60 2.05 -8.95
CA ALA A 189 11.43 2.12 -9.80
C ALA A 189 10.25 2.90 -9.20
N ILE A 190 10.38 3.47 -7.99
CA ILE A 190 9.51 4.55 -7.46
C ILE A 190 10.26 5.88 -7.21
N SER A 191 11.59 5.89 -7.31
CA SER A 191 12.47 7.01 -6.93
C SER A 191 12.10 8.38 -7.53
N GLY A 192 11.64 8.43 -8.79
CA GLY A 192 11.23 9.70 -9.42
C GLY A 192 9.95 10.27 -8.81
N LEU A 193 9.01 9.41 -8.40
CA LEU A 193 7.81 9.86 -7.65
C LEU A 193 8.20 10.33 -6.26
N ALA A 194 9.11 9.62 -5.59
CA ALA A 194 9.64 10.02 -4.29
C ALA A 194 10.30 11.41 -4.37
N LYS A 195 11.13 11.65 -5.38
CA LYS A 195 11.79 12.95 -5.61
C LYS A 195 10.77 14.08 -5.81
N ILE A 196 9.74 13.88 -6.64
CA ILE A 196 8.70 14.88 -6.86
C ILE A 196 7.92 15.12 -5.56
N PHE A 197 7.45 14.06 -4.91
CA PHE A 197 6.71 14.19 -3.65
C PHE A 197 7.52 14.94 -2.58
N GLY A 198 8.79 14.59 -2.41
CA GLY A 198 9.72 15.27 -1.49
C GLY A 198 9.95 16.74 -1.83
N SER A 199 9.92 17.11 -3.12
CA SER A 199 10.00 18.52 -3.55
C SER A 199 8.71 19.31 -3.29
N THR A 200 7.57 18.60 -3.22
CA THR A 200 6.25 19.20 -3.02
C THR A 200 5.93 19.46 -1.55
N ILE A 201 6.41 18.63 -0.62
CA ILE A 201 6.20 18.82 0.82
C ILE A 201 6.96 20.06 1.35
N ARG A 202 6.26 20.96 2.05
CA ARG A 202 6.84 22.19 2.65
C ARG A 202 7.15 22.00 4.13
N ILE A 203 8.13 21.15 4.41
CA ILE A 203 8.68 20.94 5.75
C ILE A 203 10.14 21.41 5.81
N GLN A 204 10.73 21.46 7.00
CA GLN A 204 12.15 21.82 7.14
C GLN A 204 13.02 20.80 6.41
N GLU A 205 14.08 21.26 5.74
CA GLU A 205 14.90 20.41 4.83
C GLU A 205 15.44 19.14 5.51
N TYR A 206 15.84 19.21 6.79
CA TYR A 206 16.31 18.04 7.52
C TYR A 206 15.21 16.98 7.77
N SER A 207 13.94 17.39 7.75
CA SER A 207 12.78 16.49 7.92
C SER A 207 12.33 15.86 6.60
N LYS A 208 12.78 16.38 5.45
CA LYS A 208 12.50 15.82 4.10
C LYS A 208 13.32 14.58 3.78
N GLU A 209 14.11 14.09 4.74
CA GLU A 209 14.98 12.94 4.53
C GLU A 209 14.16 11.70 4.15
N TYR A 210 14.47 11.15 2.98
CA TYR A 210 13.88 9.93 2.47
C TYR A 210 14.63 8.72 3.02
N ALA A 211 13.89 7.83 3.67
CA ALA A 211 14.43 6.66 4.34
C ALA A 211 13.91 5.39 3.66
N ALA A 212 14.60 4.90 2.64
CA ALA A 212 14.34 3.62 1.97
C ALA A 212 12.85 3.31 1.70
N GLY A 213 12.08 4.26 1.16
CA GLY A 213 10.64 4.10 0.92
C GLY A 213 9.72 4.82 1.91
N LEU A 214 10.26 5.35 3.00
CA LEU A 214 9.54 6.10 4.04
C LEU A 214 10.12 7.52 4.16
N TRP A 215 9.47 8.35 4.98
CA TRP A 215 9.90 9.73 5.23
C TRP A 215 10.19 9.94 6.70
N LYS A 216 11.34 10.53 7.03
CA LYS A 216 11.77 10.77 8.41
C LYS A 216 10.74 11.56 9.22
N ALA A 217 10.13 12.57 8.59
CA ALA A 217 9.08 13.40 9.18
C ALA A 217 7.85 12.64 9.68
N ASP A 218 7.54 11.47 9.11
CA ASP A 218 6.35 10.68 9.44
C ASP A 218 6.74 9.21 9.71
N LEU A 219 7.98 8.97 10.17
CA LEU A 219 8.53 7.62 10.23
C LEU A 219 7.80 6.74 11.25
N ILE A 220 7.31 7.29 12.36
CA ILE A 220 6.52 6.53 13.35
C ILE A 220 5.31 5.86 12.68
N ARG A 221 4.52 6.64 11.92
CA ARG A 221 3.39 6.12 11.14
C ARG A 221 3.86 5.25 9.97
N GLY A 222 4.94 5.67 9.32
CA GLY A 222 5.55 4.95 8.20
C GLY A 222 5.95 3.53 8.56
N LEU A 223 6.44 3.30 9.78
CA LEU A 223 6.82 1.99 10.30
C LEU A 223 5.63 1.07 10.59
N LEU A 224 4.39 1.56 10.54
CA LEU A 224 3.17 0.76 10.75
C LEU A 224 2.56 0.18 9.46
N TRP A 225 3.32 0.14 8.37
CA TRP A 225 2.87 -0.61 7.19
C TRP A 225 2.67 -2.09 7.53
N HIS A 226 1.77 -2.79 6.86
CA HIS A 226 1.65 -4.23 7.05
C HIS A 226 1.27 -4.91 5.75
N VAL A 227 1.54 -6.20 5.66
CA VAL A 227 1.08 -7.01 4.55
C VAL A 227 -0.31 -7.54 4.88
N GLU A 228 -1.27 -7.32 3.97
CA GLU A 228 -2.65 -7.79 4.15
C GLU A 228 -2.70 -9.32 4.07
N GLY A 229 -3.27 -9.97 5.09
CA GLY A 229 -3.31 -11.42 5.21
C GLY A 229 -1.96 -12.08 5.55
N ALA A 230 -0.97 -11.29 6.00
CA ALA A 230 0.31 -11.82 6.41
C ALA A 230 0.22 -12.64 7.70
N LYS A 231 1.00 -13.71 7.73
CA LYS A 231 1.27 -14.50 8.91
C LYS A 231 2.45 -13.90 9.68
N LEU A 232 2.42 -13.94 11.00
CA LEU A 232 3.54 -13.58 11.89
C LEU A 232 4.79 -14.40 11.56
N ILE A 233 4.62 -15.69 11.24
CA ILE A 233 5.72 -16.53 10.73
C ILE A 233 5.64 -16.59 9.21
N THR A 234 6.62 -15.95 8.59
CA THR A 234 6.89 -16.12 7.17
C THR A 234 7.51 -17.49 6.94
N ARG A 235 6.79 -18.37 6.25
CA ARG A 235 7.41 -19.59 5.71
C ARG A 235 8.49 -19.16 4.72
N PRO A 236 9.66 -19.84 4.69
CA PRO A 236 10.61 -19.63 3.60
C PRO A 236 9.83 -19.85 2.29
N PRO A 237 9.82 -18.85 1.38
CA PRO A 237 8.94 -18.90 0.24
C PRO A 237 9.31 -20.10 -0.63
N SER A 238 8.36 -21.03 -0.81
CA SER A 238 8.47 -22.08 -1.82
C SER A 238 8.54 -21.49 -3.23
N ASP A 239 8.10 -20.25 -3.39
CA ASP A 239 8.04 -19.50 -4.65
C ASP A 239 9.13 -18.43 -4.74
N LYS A 240 9.96 -18.50 -5.79
CA LYS A 240 11.01 -17.51 -6.11
C LYS A 240 10.50 -16.07 -6.27
N THR A 241 9.19 -15.88 -6.37
CA THR A 241 8.46 -14.61 -6.52
C THR A 241 8.41 -13.77 -5.24
N GLN A 242 8.74 -14.34 -4.08
CA GLN A 242 8.80 -13.67 -2.77
C GLN A 242 10.22 -13.55 -2.21
N ALA A 243 11.26 -13.65 -3.05
CA ALA A 243 12.64 -13.50 -2.60
C ALA A 243 12.84 -12.16 -1.86
N ILE A 244 13.12 -12.25 -0.56
CA ILE A 244 13.44 -11.13 0.32
C ILE A 244 14.87 -10.69 -0.03
N ASP A 245 15.04 -9.44 -0.42
CA ASP A 245 16.38 -8.87 -0.61
C ASP A 245 16.92 -8.44 0.75
N THR A 246 17.96 -9.14 1.23
CA THR A 246 18.62 -8.83 2.50
C THR A 246 19.31 -7.47 2.51
N ALA A 247 19.49 -6.83 1.36
CA ALA A 247 20.02 -5.47 1.27
C ALA A 247 18.97 -4.40 1.61
N ILE A 248 17.68 -4.70 1.53
CA ILE A 248 16.62 -3.75 1.89
C ILE A 248 16.32 -3.90 3.38
N PRO A 249 16.37 -2.80 4.16
CA PRO A 249 16.12 -2.85 5.60
C PRO A 249 14.75 -3.43 5.95
N SER A 250 14.63 -4.23 7.02
CA SER A 250 13.36 -4.91 7.37
C SER A 250 12.24 -3.92 7.73
N TRP A 251 12.62 -2.70 8.12
CA TRP A 251 11.70 -1.62 8.41
C TRP A 251 11.13 -0.91 7.18
N SER A 252 11.69 -1.14 6.00
CA SER A 252 11.16 -0.64 4.73
C SER A 252 10.06 -1.57 4.20
N TRP A 253 8.95 -1.00 3.70
CA TRP A 253 7.92 -1.78 2.99
C TRP A 253 8.43 -2.45 1.71
N ALA A 254 9.59 -2.03 1.19
CA ALA A 254 10.20 -2.64 0.02
C ALA A 254 10.94 -3.95 0.34
N SER A 255 11.11 -4.30 1.62
CA SER A 255 11.76 -5.53 2.06
C SER A 255 10.94 -6.79 1.79
N VAL A 256 9.61 -6.67 1.75
CA VAL A 256 8.71 -7.77 1.41
C VAL A 256 8.58 -7.94 -0.10
N GLY A 257 8.21 -9.14 -0.57
CA GLY A 257 7.96 -9.43 -1.99
C GLY A 257 6.79 -8.64 -2.62
N CYS A 258 6.39 -9.00 -3.83
CA CYS A 258 5.28 -8.34 -4.54
C CYS A 258 3.95 -8.71 -3.84
N THR A 259 3.49 -7.89 -2.90
CA THR A 259 2.39 -8.21 -1.99
C THR A 259 1.54 -6.98 -1.70
N ILE A 260 0.36 -7.19 -1.11
CA ILE A 260 -0.57 -6.13 -0.72
C ILE A 260 -0.04 -5.51 0.57
N VAL A 261 0.67 -4.38 0.44
CA VAL A 261 1.08 -3.55 1.59
C VAL A 261 -0.03 -2.53 1.87
N ARG A 262 -0.30 -2.28 3.15
CA ARG A 262 -1.29 -1.32 3.66
C ARG A 262 -0.69 -0.47 4.78
N ASN A 263 -1.19 0.75 4.97
CA ASN A 263 -0.98 1.53 6.18
C ASN A 263 -2.35 2.01 6.69
N ARG A 264 -2.83 1.42 7.79
CA ARG A 264 -4.16 1.73 8.37
C ARG A 264 -4.26 3.13 8.97
N HIS A 265 -3.13 3.78 9.23
CA HIS A 265 -3.07 5.08 9.88
C HIS A 265 -2.80 6.20 8.86
N LYS A 266 -2.82 5.91 7.56
CA LYS A 266 -2.53 6.90 6.51
C LYS A 266 -3.48 8.10 6.53
N ASP A 267 -4.68 7.93 7.06
CA ASP A 267 -5.73 8.93 7.24
C ASP A 267 -6.02 9.27 8.71
N ASN A 268 -5.31 8.65 9.66
CA ASN A 268 -5.51 8.94 11.08
C ASN A 268 -4.82 10.26 11.48
N THR A 269 -5.61 11.18 12.02
CA THR A 269 -5.21 12.51 12.44
C THR A 269 -5.06 12.67 13.95
N GLU A 270 -5.64 11.74 14.72
CA GLU A 270 -5.79 11.80 16.16
C GLU A 270 -5.06 10.61 16.80
N PHE A 271 -3.73 10.68 16.84
CA PHE A 271 -2.92 9.67 17.52
C PHE A 271 -1.87 10.33 18.41
N GLN A 272 -1.52 9.61 19.47
CA GLN A 272 -0.39 9.88 20.32
C GLN A 272 0.76 8.96 19.95
N ALA A 273 1.90 9.54 19.55
CA ALA A 273 3.13 8.78 19.43
C ALA A 273 3.63 8.37 20.82
N LEU A 274 3.80 7.06 21.01
CA LEU A 274 4.33 6.47 22.24
C LEU A 274 5.83 6.13 22.10
N ALA A 275 6.32 6.02 20.87
CA ALA A 275 7.73 5.89 20.55
C ALA A 275 8.31 7.16 19.91
N LEU A 276 9.63 7.31 20.01
CA LEU A 276 10.41 8.40 19.47
C LEU A 276 11.52 7.84 18.56
N VAL A 277 11.51 8.26 17.29
CA VAL A 277 12.64 8.00 16.39
C VAL A 277 13.78 8.94 16.78
N GLU A 278 14.88 8.36 17.26
CA GLU A 278 16.09 9.11 17.64
C GLU A 278 16.99 9.36 16.44
N ASP A 279 17.16 8.36 15.58
CA ASP A 279 17.99 8.44 14.39
C ASP A 279 17.50 7.49 13.30
N VAL A 280 17.75 7.84 12.05
CA VAL A 280 17.53 6.98 10.90
C VAL A 280 18.72 7.11 9.97
N GLN A 281 19.29 5.97 9.60
CA GLN A 281 20.43 5.88 8.70
C GLN A 281 20.08 4.99 7.54
N VAL A 282 20.40 5.44 6.33
CA VAL A 282 20.23 4.63 5.12
C VAL A 282 21.56 4.52 4.41
N ASP A 283 21.99 3.29 4.21
CA ASP A 283 23.19 3.00 3.46
C ASP A 283 22.86 2.98 1.97
N LEU A 284 23.05 4.12 1.31
CA LEU A 284 22.85 4.24 -0.14
C LEU A 284 23.98 3.55 -0.91
N VAL A 285 23.63 2.93 -2.05
CA VAL A 285 24.63 2.45 -3.02
C VAL A 285 25.33 3.61 -3.70
N ASP A 286 24.57 4.67 -4.04
CA ASP A 286 25.10 5.92 -4.58
C ASP A 286 24.45 7.12 -3.88
N LYS A 287 25.27 7.94 -3.23
CA LYS A 287 24.83 9.16 -2.53
C LYS A 287 24.22 10.21 -3.46
N LYS A 288 24.52 10.16 -4.77
CA LYS A 288 23.89 11.05 -5.77
C LYS A 288 22.44 10.66 -6.06
N HIS A 289 22.02 9.46 -5.65
CA HIS A 289 20.68 8.94 -5.85
C HIS A 289 20.00 8.66 -4.50
N PRO A 290 19.62 9.69 -3.74
CA PRO A 290 19.08 9.55 -2.38
C PRO A 290 17.76 8.78 -2.30
N PHE A 291 17.02 8.67 -3.41
CA PHE A 291 15.77 7.91 -3.52
C PHE A 291 15.96 6.51 -4.14
N GLY A 292 17.21 6.10 -4.35
CA GLY A 292 17.57 4.96 -5.19
C GLY A 292 17.86 3.66 -4.42
N LEU A 293 18.86 2.92 -4.91
CA LEU A 293 19.28 1.64 -4.34
C LEU A 293 19.92 1.81 -2.95
N VAL A 294 19.59 0.88 -2.07
CA VAL A 294 20.15 0.77 -0.71
C VAL A 294 20.96 -0.53 -0.59
N LYS A 295 21.94 -0.53 0.31
CA LYS A 295 22.70 -1.72 0.74
C LYS A 295 22.39 -2.13 2.19
N GLY A 296 21.63 -1.32 2.90
CA GLY A 296 21.27 -1.49 4.30
C GLY A 296 20.69 -0.20 4.89
N GLY A 297 20.46 -0.20 6.19
CA GLY A 297 19.98 0.95 6.93
C GLY A 297 19.49 0.55 8.32
N SER A 298 19.39 1.53 9.21
CA SER A 298 18.99 1.30 10.59
C SER A 298 18.12 2.43 11.12
N VAL A 299 17.11 2.09 11.93
CA VAL A 299 16.30 3.04 12.69
C VAL A 299 16.58 2.85 14.16
N LYS A 300 17.05 3.90 14.83
CA LYS A 300 17.19 3.94 16.29
C LYS A 300 15.93 4.54 16.88
N ILE A 301 15.21 3.76 17.68
CA ILE A 301 13.91 4.14 18.22
C ILE A 301 13.85 3.85 19.71
N SER A 302 13.28 4.77 20.49
CA SER A 302 13.00 4.57 21.91
C SER A 302 11.50 4.58 22.17
N GLY A 303 11.06 3.73 23.10
CA GLY A 303 9.66 3.68 23.48
C GLY A 303 9.38 2.56 24.46
N PRO A 304 8.16 2.49 25.01
CA PRO A 304 7.74 1.43 25.92
C PRO A 304 7.83 0.08 25.19
N ILE A 305 8.68 -0.82 25.67
CA ILE A 305 8.92 -2.12 25.04
C ILE A 305 8.66 -3.25 26.03
N LYS A 306 8.15 -4.37 25.51
CA LYS A 306 8.03 -5.62 26.24
C LYS A 306 8.80 -6.70 25.49
N LYS A 307 9.85 -7.24 26.13
CA LYS A 307 10.56 -8.42 25.65
C LYS A 307 9.67 -9.63 25.87
N LEU A 308 9.61 -10.49 24.87
CA LEU A 308 8.83 -11.72 24.84
C LEU A 308 9.82 -12.90 24.85
N PRO A 309 10.29 -13.29 26.05
CA PRO A 309 11.31 -14.32 26.23
C PRO A 309 10.95 -15.68 25.66
N ARG A 310 9.66 -16.03 25.64
CA ARG A 310 9.19 -17.37 25.29
C ARG A 310 8.11 -17.30 24.22
N LEU A 311 8.32 -18.04 23.13
CA LEU A 311 7.24 -18.49 22.27
C LEU A 311 6.94 -19.94 22.65
N TYR A 312 5.70 -20.19 23.03
CA TYR A 312 5.24 -21.50 23.49
C TYR A 312 5.32 -22.55 22.37
N HIS A 313 5.71 -23.77 22.74
CA HIS A 313 5.78 -24.95 21.88
C HIS A 313 5.07 -26.11 22.61
N GLU A 314 4.39 -27.00 21.89
CA GLU A 314 3.59 -28.09 22.51
C GLU A 314 4.40 -28.98 23.48
N GLU A 315 5.72 -29.14 23.26
CA GLU A 315 6.61 -29.89 24.18
C GLU A 315 6.85 -29.17 25.53
N TRP A 316 6.48 -27.89 25.63
CA TRP A 316 6.62 -27.03 26.81
C TRP A 316 5.32 -26.93 27.61
N ARG A 317 4.31 -27.77 27.30
CA ARG A 317 3.04 -27.93 28.03
C ARG A 317 3.21 -28.20 29.55
N SER A 318 4.43 -28.48 30.01
CA SER A 318 4.75 -28.71 31.41
C SER A 318 4.98 -27.39 32.16
N THR A 319 3.92 -26.91 32.81
CA THR A 319 3.98 -26.29 34.16
C THR A 319 4.87 -25.05 34.34
N ASP A 320 4.56 -23.90 33.74
CA ASP A 320 5.12 -22.63 34.22
C ASP A 320 4.03 -21.56 34.31
N ALA A 321 3.65 -21.20 35.54
CA ALA A 321 2.65 -20.18 35.87
C ALA A 321 3.13 -18.73 35.63
N ALA A 322 4.24 -18.55 34.88
CA ALA A 322 4.95 -17.29 34.72
C ALA A 322 4.83 -16.67 33.31
N ILE A 323 4.13 -17.31 32.38
CA ILE A 323 3.93 -16.80 31.02
C ILE A 323 2.78 -15.80 31.01
N SER A 324 2.99 -14.65 30.36
CA SER A 324 1.98 -13.60 30.25
C SER A 324 0.87 -13.96 29.26
N GLU A 325 -0.30 -13.33 29.37
CA GLU A 325 -1.42 -13.59 28.46
C GLU A 325 -1.11 -13.13 27.03
N LEU A 326 -0.34 -12.05 26.89
CA LEU A 326 0.19 -11.61 25.59
C LEU A 326 1.13 -12.64 24.97
N GLU A 327 2.07 -13.17 25.75
CA GLU A 327 3.00 -14.22 25.29
C GLU A 327 2.24 -15.48 24.85
N ARG A 328 1.23 -15.88 25.64
CA ARG A 328 0.36 -17.00 25.31
C ARG A 328 -0.38 -16.78 24.00
N HIS A 329 -0.97 -15.60 23.80
CA HIS A 329 -1.70 -15.27 22.58
C HIS A 329 -0.82 -15.24 21.34
N ILE A 330 0.33 -14.55 21.39
CA ILE A 330 1.27 -14.51 20.27
C ILE A 330 1.74 -15.93 19.92
N SER A 331 1.97 -16.76 20.93
CA SER A 331 2.36 -18.15 20.70
C SER A 331 1.25 -18.99 20.09
N GLU A 332 0.00 -18.85 20.55
CA GLU A 332 -1.16 -19.51 19.94
C GLU A 332 -1.32 -19.12 18.46
N VAL A 333 -1.12 -17.84 18.12
CA VAL A 333 -1.16 -17.40 16.71
C VAL A 333 -0.03 -18.06 15.90
N ILE A 334 1.18 -18.10 16.45
CA ILE A 334 2.35 -18.72 15.83
C ILE A 334 2.16 -20.23 15.59
N GLU A 335 1.62 -20.96 16.57
CA GLU A 335 1.31 -22.38 16.44
C GLU A 335 0.27 -22.63 15.34
N ASN A 336 -0.84 -21.86 15.37
CA ASN A 336 -1.89 -21.95 14.37
C ASN A 336 -1.39 -21.64 12.95
N GLU A 337 -0.49 -20.68 12.81
CA GLU A 337 0.04 -20.28 11.51
C GLU A 337 1.07 -21.25 10.94
N SER A 338 1.76 -22.01 11.81
CA SER A 338 2.88 -22.88 11.44
C SER A 338 2.44 -24.20 10.77
N LEU A 339 1.26 -24.78 11.07
CA LEU A 339 0.67 -25.99 10.44
C LEU A 339 1.68 -27.11 10.01
N GLY A 340 2.77 -27.31 10.77
CA GLY A 340 3.88 -28.19 10.39
C GLY A 340 5.09 -28.18 11.32
N GLY A 341 4.95 -27.63 12.53
CA GLY A 341 6.03 -27.44 13.51
C GLY A 341 6.67 -26.05 13.45
N VAL A 342 7.01 -25.51 14.63
CA VAL A 342 7.76 -24.26 14.76
C VAL A 342 9.25 -24.58 14.61
N GLU A 343 10.00 -23.84 13.78
CA GLU A 343 11.44 -24.08 13.63
C GLU A 343 12.17 -24.01 15.00
N HIS A 344 13.10 -24.93 15.26
CA HIS A 344 13.86 -24.97 16.52
C HIS A 344 14.67 -23.70 16.79
N LYS A 345 14.90 -22.84 15.78
CA LYS A 345 15.49 -21.52 16.03
C LYS A 345 14.62 -20.65 16.93
N TYR A 346 13.31 -20.89 17.01
CA TYR A 346 12.35 -20.17 17.86
C TYR A 346 12.19 -20.76 19.26
N SER A 347 12.98 -21.79 19.65
CA SER A 347 12.71 -22.52 20.90
C SER A 347 13.54 -22.13 22.13
N SER A 348 14.61 -21.30 22.10
CA SER A 348 15.23 -20.72 23.34
C SER A 348 16.50 -19.86 23.14
N PRO A 349 16.43 -18.52 23.32
CA PRO A 349 17.58 -17.69 23.62
C PRO A 349 17.33 -16.90 24.91
N PRO A 350 18.39 -16.62 25.69
CA PRO A 350 18.29 -16.00 27.01
C PRO A 350 17.77 -14.55 27.02
N TRP A 351 17.63 -13.89 25.87
CA TRP A 351 17.26 -12.46 25.75
C TRP A 351 15.85 -12.22 25.19
N GLY A 352 15.16 -13.30 24.86
CA GLY A 352 13.88 -13.29 24.16
C GLY A 352 13.98 -13.14 22.66
N HIS A 353 13.14 -13.90 21.97
CA HIS A 353 13.09 -13.94 20.51
C HIS A 353 12.43 -12.72 19.91
N PHE A 354 11.37 -12.27 20.56
CA PHE A 354 10.55 -11.19 20.08
C PHE A 354 10.48 -10.07 21.09
N ALA A 355 10.18 -8.88 20.61
CA ALA A 355 9.79 -7.76 21.43
C ALA A 355 8.62 -7.03 20.78
N ALA A 356 7.73 -6.50 21.61
CA ALA A 356 6.66 -5.62 21.18
C ALA A 356 7.00 -4.20 21.64
N LEU A 357 7.06 -3.25 20.71
CA LEU A 357 7.32 -1.83 20.97
C LEU A 357 6.03 -1.03 20.75
N GLN A 358 5.56 -0.28 21.74
CA GLN A 358 4.39 0.59 21.58
C GLN A 358 4.72 1.77 20.66
N MET A 359 3.96 1.93 19.59
CA MET A 359 4.24 2.92 18.54
C MET A 359 3.26 4.08 18.59
N LEU A 360 1.98 3.78 18.33
CA LEU A 360 0.89 4.75 18.27
C LEU A 360 -0.25 4.28 19.16
N GLY A 361 -0.87 5.20 19.88
CA GLY A 361 -2.11 4.95 20.59
C GLY A 361 -3.13 6.05 20.29
N ASP A 362 -4.39 5.66 20.16
CA ASP A 362 -5.52 6.58 20.16
C ASP A 362 -6.61 6.11 21.13
N MET A 363 -7.77 6.77 21.14
CA MET A 363 -8.87 6.43 22.05
C MET A 363 -9.43 5.01 21.83
N HIS A 364 -9.22 4.44 20.64
CA HIS A 364 -9.82 3.20 20.17
C HIS A 364 -8.78 2.12 19.87
N SER A 365 -7.49 2.43 19.81
CA SER A 365 -6.47 1.48 19.39
C SER A 365 -5.09 1.73 19.98
N LEU A 366 -4.29 0.67 20.05
CA LEU A 366 -2.88 0.69 20.40
C LEU A 366 -2.11 -0.18 19.40
N ASP A 367 -1.21 0.44 18.65
CA ASP A 367 -0.35 -0.22 17.67
C ASP A 367 1.02 -0.54 18.27
N LEU A 368 1.41 -1.78 18.04
CA LEU A 368 2.67 -2.35 18.49
C LEU A 368 3.49 -2.76 17.27
N LEU A 369 4.78 -2.43 17.28
CA LEU A 369 5.74 -2.98 16.34
C LEU A 369 6.26 -4.31 16.88
N VAL A 370 6.18 -5.36 16.07
CA VAL A 370 6.72 -6.68 16.41
C VAL A 370 8.14 -6.80 15.86
N LEU A 371 9.08 -7.05 16.76
CA LEU A 371 10.51 -7.09 16.51
C LEU A 371 11.06 -8.48 16.80
N GLU A 372 11.90 -9.03 15.93
CA GLU A 372 12.66 -10.28 16.11
C GLU A 372 14.12 -9.93 16.44
N THR A 373 14.67 -10.54 17.49
CA THR A 373 16.06 -10.32 17.89
C THR A 373 17.03 -10.86 16.83
N THR A 374 18.09 -10.11 16.55
CA THR A 374 19.18 -10.59 15.68
C THR A 374 20.29 -11.29 16.47
N GLY A 375 20.36 -11.07 17.78
CA GLY A 375 21.49 -11.43 18.62
C GLY A 375 22.63 -10.40 18.61
N ASP A 376 22.59 -9.42 17.70
CA ASP A 376 23.60 -8.37 17.61
C ASP A 376 23.34 -7.23 18.59
N VAL A 377 24.43 -6.61 19.06
CA VAL A 377 24.41 -5.44 19.95
C VAL A 377 25.35 -4.38 19.37
N ILE A 378 24.81 -3.19 19.08
CA ILE A 378 25.58 -2.05 18.55
C ILE A 378 25.60 -0.96 19.60
N ASN A 379 26.79 -0.56 20.06
CA ASN A 379 26.96 0.47 21.09
C ASN A 379 26.14 0.21 22.38
N GLY A 380 25.99 -1.06 22.76
CA GLY A 380 25.19 -1.47 23.93
C GLY A 380 23.68 -1.48 23.69
N ILE A 381 23.22 -1.25 22.47
CA ILE A 381 21.80 -1.27 22.08
C ILE A 381 21.50 -2.56 21.31
N ASN A 382 20.43 -3.26 21.70
CA ASN A 382 19.98 -4.49 21.05
C ASN A 382 19.48 -4.21 19.63
N VAL A 383 19.86 -5.08 18.69
CA VAL A 383 19.49 -4.98 17.29
C VAL A 383 18.38 -5.97 16.95
N TYR A 384 17.35 -5.48 16.26
CA TYR A 384 16.17 -6.23 15.88
C TYR A 384 15.89 -6.13 14.39
N ARG A 385 15.13 -7.09 13.88
CA ARG A 385 14.42 -7.02 12.60
C ARG A 385 12.95 -6.76 12.86
N ARG A 386 12.33 -5.90 12.08
CA ARG A 386 10.88 -5.70 12.12
C ARG A 386 10.19 -6.82 11.34
N VAL A 387 9.24 -7.47 11.99
CA VAL A 387 8.51 -8.62 11.41
C VAL A 387 7.07 -8.26 11.07
N GLY A 388 6.46 -7.37 11.84
CA GLY A 388 5.08 -6.98 11.59
C GLY A 388 4.55 -5.99 12.62
N ILE A 389 3.23 -5.91 12.69
CA ILE A 389 2.50 -5.07 13.64
C ILE A 389 1.43 -5.88 14.36
N LEU A 390 1.11 -5.49 15.58
CA LEU A 390 -0.07 -5.94 16.32
C LEU A 390 -0.88 -4.70 16.69
N THR A 391 -2.13 -4.63 16.23
CA THR A 391 -3.06 -3.56 16.58
C THR A 391 -4.08 -4.09 17.57
N LEU A 392 -4.14 -3.49 18.75
CA LEU A 392 -5.20 -3.73 19.72
C LEU A 392 -6.32 -2.75 19.48
N GLN A 393 -7.55 -3.23 19.40
CA GLN A 393 -8.72 -2.36 19.31
C GLN A 393 -9.51 -2.40 20.62
N ARG A 394 -9.73 -1.24 21.21
CA ARG A 394 -10.60 -1.03 22.36
C ARG A 394 -12.04 -0.90 21.86
N LEU A 395 -12.77 -2.00 21.92
CA LEU A 395 -14.20 -2.00 21.64
C LEU A 395 -14.95 -1.37 22.83
N SER A 396 -15.71 -0.29 22.58
CA SER A 396 -16.67 0.21 23.57
C SER A 396 -17.85 -0.77 23.69
N GLU A 397 -18.56 -0.78 24.84
CA GLU A 397 -19.75 -1.62 24.98
C GLU A 397 -20.88 -1.22 24.01
N GLY A 398 -20.88 0.01 23.50
CA GLY A 398 -21.82 0.52 22.50
C GLY A 398 -21.53 0.09 21.05
N ASP A 399 -20.29 -0.34 20.75
CA ASP A 399 -19.89 -0.83 19.41
C ASP A 399 -20.19 -2.33 19.22
N ARG A 400 -20.72 -2.99 20.25
CA ARG A 400 -21.15 -4.38 20.14
C ARG A 400 -22.46 -4.42 19.36
N ALA A 401 -22.41 -5.05 18.19
CA ALA A 401 -23.62 -5.53 17.53
C ALA A 401 -24.53 -6.24 18.55
N SER A 402 -25.82 -5.95 18.54
CA SER A 402 -26.76 -6.61 19.46
C SER A 402 -26.65 -8.13 19.30
N PRO A 403 -26.91 -8.92 20.35
CA PRO A 403 -26.87 -10.38 20.26
C PRO A 403 -27.71 -10.91 19.09
N ASP A 404 -28.83 -10.25 18.80
CA ASP A 404 -29.72 -10.56 17.68
C ASP A 404 -29.10 -10.25 16.32
N LEU A 405 -28.38 -9.13 16.17
CA LEU A 405 -27.67 -8.79 14.94
C LEU A 405 -26.51 -9.76 14.68
N ILE A 406 -25.77 -10.16 15.74
CA ILE A 406 -24.71 -11.17 15.64
C ILE A 406 -25.30 -12.54 15.26
N ALA A 407 -26.42 -12.93 15.86
CA ALA A 407 -27.12 -14.16 15.52
C ALA A 407 -27.61 -14.16 14.06
N GLY A 408 -28.22 -13.04 13.63
CA GLY A 408 -28.65 -12.87 12.24
C GLY A 408 -27.50 -12.89 11.24
N LEU A 409 -26.37 -12.23 11.53
CA LEU A 409 -25.17 -12.28 10.68
C LEU A 409 -24.59 -13.69 10.60
N LYS A 410 -24.54 -14.43 11.71
CA LYS A 410 -24.12 -15.85 11.72
C LYS A 410 -25.06 -16.74 10.94
N GLU A 411 -26.37 -16.50 11.01
CA GLU A 411 -27.35 -17.27 10.26
C GLU A 411 -27.24 -17.00 8.75
N ILE A 412 -27.02 -15.74 8.36
CA ILE A 412 -26.71 -15.34 6.99
C ILE A 412 -25.41 -15.97 6.50
N GLU A 413 -24.36 -15.95 7.32
CA GLU A 413 -23.06 -16.54 7.00
C GLU A 413 -23.14 -18.07 6.87
N ASN A 414 -23.86 -18.76 7.77
CA ASN A 414 -24.12 -20.20 7.69
C ASN A 414 -24.93 -20.56 6.44
N SER A 415 -25.98 -19.80 6.14
CA SER A 415 -26.80 -19.97 4.92
C SER A 415 -25.98 -19.74 3.65
N ARG A 416 -25.09 -18.75 3.66
CA ARG A 416 -24.19 -18.44 2.54
C ARG A 416 -23.12 -19.51 2.36
N THR A 417 -22.55 -20.02 3.45
CA THR A 417 -21.56 -21.10 3.47
C THR A 417 -22.18 -22.42 2.98
N ALA A 418 -23.42 -22.72 3.36
CA ALA A 418 -24.16 -23.87 2.85
C ALA A 418 -24.41 -23.80 1.34
N ARG A 419 -24.54 -22.60 0.77
CA ARG A 419 -24.80 -22.40 -0.67
C ARG A 419 -23.53 -22.33 -1.53
N LEU A 420 -22.44 -21.78 -1.00
CA LEU A 420 -21.25 -21.43 -1.77
C LEU A 420 -19.98 -22.21 -1.36
N GLY A 421 -20.10 -23.08 -0.36
CA GLY A 421 -18.96 -23.78 0.24
C GLY A 421 -18.24 -22.93 1.31
N PRO A 422 -17.31 -23.54 2.07
CA PRO A 422 -16.51 -22.82 3.06
C PRO A 422 -15.67 -21.74 2.37
N LYS A 423 -15.80 -20.51 2.85
CA LYS A 423 -14.94 -19.39 2.45
C LYS A 423 -13.51 -19.69 2.93
N GLU A 424 -12.50 -19.43 2.12
CA GLU A 424 -11.13 -19.27 2.65
C GLU A 424 -11.20 -18.14 3.70
N GLU A 425 -10.82 -18.46 4.94
CA GLU A 425 -10.94 -17.54 6.08
C GLU A 425 -10.14 -16.27 5.82
N SER A 426 -10.84 -15.20 5.41
CA SER A 426 -10.30 -13.85 5.47
C SER A 426 -10.24 -13.45 6.95
N THR A 427 -9.03 -13.49 7.51
CA THR A 427 -8.59 -12.91 8.79
C THR A 427 -9.70 -12.77 9.83
N LYS A 428 -9.94 -13.83 10.63
CA LYS A 428 -10.75 -13.71 11.84
C LYS A 428 -10.15 -12.60 12.71
N LEU A 429 -10.93 -11.57 13.03
CA LEU A 429 -10.66 -10.70 14.18
C LEU A 429 -10.64 -11.62 15.41
N GLN A 430 -9.46 -12.02 15.84
CA GLN A 430 -9.32 -12.80 17.06
C GLN A 430 -9.62 -11.85 18.22
N MET A 431 -10.73 -12.09 18.91
CA MET A 431 -11.04 -11.36 20.14
C MET A 431 -9.96 -11.69 21.17
N ALA A 432 -9.07 -10.74 21.45
CA ALA A 432 -8.12 -10.85 22.53
C ALA A 432 -8.87 -10.94 23.87
N SER A 433 -8.37 -11.76 24.80
CA SER A 433 -8.93 -11.85 26.15
C SER A 433 -8.85 -10.48 26.84
N LYS A 434 -9.81 -10.18 27.73
CA LYS A 434 -9.80 -8.93 28.53
C LYS A 434 -8.48 -8.76 29.32
N HIS A 435 -7.80 -9.87 29.63
CA HIS A 435 -6.52 -9.88 30.34
C HIS A 435 -5.35 -9.39 29.48
N ILE A 436 -5.31 -9.73 28.19
CA ILE A 436 -4.32 -9.21 27.22
C ILE A 436 -4.38 -7.69 27.16
N VAL A 437 -5.60 -7.13 27.07
CA VAL A 437 -5.82 -5.68 27.04
C VAL A 437 -5.37 -5.00 28.34
N MET A 438 -5.60 -5.63 29.50
CA MET A 438 -5.12 -5.09 30.79
C MET A 438 -3.60 -5.11 30.88
N GLU A 439 -2.96 -6.22 30.50
CA GLU A 439 -1.50 -6.38 30.51
C GLU A 439 -0.78 -5.41 29.56
N LEU A 440 -1.41 -5.09 28.43
CA LEU A 440 -0.92 -4.12 27.46
C LEU A 440 -1.16 -2.66 27.87
N GLY A 441 -2.11 -2.42 28.76
CA GLY A 441 -2.35 -1.12 29.39
C GLY A 441 -1.43 -0.83 30.59
N GLU A 442 -0.62 -1.81 31.03
CA GLU A 442 0.39 -1.59 32.08
C GLU A 442 1.54 -0.71 31.56
N ARG A 443 2.20 0.00 32.48
CA ARG A 443 3.38 0.81 32.12
C ARG A 443 4.54 -0.10 31.75
N TRP A 444 4.89 -0.11 30.47
CA TRP A 444 6.09 -0.78 29.98
C TRP A 444 7.31 0.13 30.17
N ASN A 445 8.46 -0.46 30.47
CA ASN A 445 9.69 0.31 30.61
C ASN A 445 10.15 0.79 29.22
N PRO A 446 10.54 2.07 29.08
CA PRO A 446 11.11 2.54 27.84
C PRO A 446 12.51 1.97 27.66
N GLU A 447 12.81 1.49 26.45
CA GLU A 447 14.14 1.06 26.04
C GLU A 447 14.43 1.63 24.65
N THR A 448 15.71 1.87 24.36
CA THR A 448 16.16 2.23 23.01
C THR A 448 16.60 0.96 22.29
N VAL A 449 16.16 0.79 21.06
CA VAL A 449 16.49 -0.35 20.20
C VAL A 449 16.92 0.12 18.81
N ILE A 450 17.66 -0.73 18.09
CA ILE A 450 18.02 -0.50 16.68
C ILE A 450 17.28 -1.51 15.82
N ILE A 451 16.60 -1.05 14.77
CA ILE A 451 15.92 -1.89 13.79
C ILE A 451 16.71 -1.83 12.48
N ILE A 452 17.12 -2.98 11.94
CA ILE A 452 17.89 -3.09 10.68
C ILE A 452 17.09 -3.62 9.50
#